data_AF-A0A1G6WHA6-F1
#
_entry.id   AF-A0A1G6WHA6-F1
#
_cell.length_a   1.000
_cell.length_b   1.000
_cell.length_c   1.000
_cell.angle_alpha   90.00
_cell.angle_beta   90.00
_cell.angle_gamma   90.00
#
_symmetry.space_group_name_H-M   'P 1'
#
loop_
_entity.id
_entity.type
_entity.pdbx_description
1 polymer ?
#
loop_
_entity_poly.entity_id
_entity_poly.type
_entity_poly.pdbx_seq_one_letter_code
_entity_poly.pdbx_strand_id
1 'polypeptide(L)'
;MDLLVTTANSLWQVILVGLLLGAGLPALFALGLRSLAAGSDVAADGTVTRRPLAVAGAVACFAIIVIAIVVGILFVMSDFLNHTFGIELF
;
A
#
# COMPACT_ATOMS: atom_id res chain seq x y z
N MET A 1 32.22 20.87 -4.47
CA MET A 1 31.90 19.41 -4.56
C MET A 1 30.79 19.03 -3.58
N ASP A 2 30.66 19.72 -2.44
CA ASP A 2 29.69 19.37 -1.41
C ASP A 2 28.23 19.52 -1.83
N LEU A 3 27.85 20.61 -2.51
CA LEU A 3 26.46 20.84 -2.96
C LEU A 3 25.89 19.72 -3.84
N LEU A 4 26.70 19.19 -4.77
CA LEU A 4 26.29 18.07 -5.63
C LEU A 4 26.07 16.79 -4.80
N VAL A 5 26.93 16.54 -3.82
CA VAL A 5 26.83 15.37 -2.93
C VAL A 5 25.63 15.50 -2.00
N THR A 6 25.39 16.67 -1.41
CA THR A 6 24.23 16.91 -0.53
C THR A 6 22.91 16.82 -1.29
N THR A 7 22.86 17.37 -2.51
CA THR A 7 21.68 17.29 -3.37
C THR A 7 21.43 15.85 -3.80
N ALA A 8 22.45 15.13 -4.25
CA ALA A 8 22.32 13.72 -4.62
C ALA A 8 21.85 12.84 -3.45
N ASN A 9 22.38 13.07 -2.24
CA ASN A 9 21.97 12.35 -1.04
C ASN A 9 20.49 12.58 -0.70
N SER A 10 20.03 13.84 -0.78
CA SER A 10 18.63 14.20 -0.53
C SER A 10 17.70 13.64 -1.61
N LEU A 11 18.12 13.74 -2.88
CA LEU A 11 17.34 13.24 -4.01
C LEU A 11 17.11 11.74 -3.90
N TRP A 12 18.16 10.98 -3.56
CA TRP A 12 18.07 9.53 -3.40
C TRP A 12 17.09 9.14 -2.28
N GLN A 13 17.11 9.84 -1.14
CA GLN A 13 16.14 9.60 -0.07
C GLN A 13 14.70 9.86 -0.53
N VAL A 14 14.44 10.98 -1.22
CA VAL A 14 13.10 11.30 -1.71
C VAL A 14 12.64 10.31 -2.77
N ILE A 15 13.52 9.91 -3.69
CA ILE A 15 13.21 8.91 -4.72
C ILE A 15 12.89 7.58 -4.07
N LEU A 16 13.68 7.14 -3.08
CA LEU A 16 13.40 5.89 -2.36
C LEU A 16 12.05 5.94 -1.66
N VAL A 17 11.78 6.98 -0.88
CA VAL A 17 10.50 7.12 -0.17
C VAL A 17 9.34 7.24 -1.15
N GLY A 18 9.49 8.05 -2.21
CA GLY A 18 8.49 8.24 -3.25
C GLY A 18 8.21 6.97 -4.05
N LEU A 19 9.23 6.16 -4.34
CA LEU A 19 9.07 4.86 -4.99
C LEU A 19 8.38 3.86 -4.05
N LEU A 20 8.77 3.84 -2.79
CA LEU A 20 8.23 2.91 -1.80
C LEU A 20 6.77 3.22 -1.49
N LEU A 21 6.42 4.49 -1.30
CA LEU A 21 5.05 4.91 -1.04
C LEU A 21 4.19 4.97 -2.31
N GLY A 22 4.77 5.41 -3.44
CA GLY A 22 4.07 5.53 -4.72
C GLY A 22 3.88 4.20 -5.44
N ALA A 23 4.96 3.43 -5.63
CA ALA A 23 4.94 2.16 -6.38
C ALA A 23 4.79 0.92 -5.48
N GLY A 24 5.04 1.03 -4.16
CA GLY A 24 4.80 -0.07 -3.23
C GLY A 24 3.32 -0.44 -3.09
N LEU A 25 2.42 0.55 -3.08
CA LEU A 25 0.97 0.31 -3.02
C LEU A 25 0.45 -0.44 -4.26
N PRO A 26 0.76 -0.01 -5.50
CA PRO A 26 0.47 -0.77 -6.71
C PRO A 26 1.03 -2.19 -6.71
N ALA A 27 2.25 -2.39 -6.17
CA ALA A 27 2.86 -3.72 -6.08
C ALA A 27 2.10 -4.64 -5.13
N LEU A 28 1.68 -4.13 -3.95
CA LEU A 28 0.82 -4.88 -3.02
C LEU A 28 -0.52 -5.24 -3.66
N PHE A 29 -1.11 -4.33 -4.41
CA PHE A 29 -2.38 -4.57 -5.11
C PHE A 29 -2.24 -5.69 -6.15
N ALA A 30 -1.16 -5.67 -6.95
CA ALA A 30 -0.84 -6.73 -7.89
C ALA A 30 -0.63 -8.09 -7.19
N LEU A 31 0.00 -8.09 -6.02
CA LEU A 31 0.20 -9.30 -5.22
C LEU A 31 -1.13 -9.88 -4.68
N GLY A 32 -2.04 -9.01 -4.24
CA GLY A 32 -3.41 -9.37 -3.85
C GLY A 32 -4.21 -9.98 -5.01
N LEU A 33 -4.15 -9.36 -6.20
CA LEU A 33 -4.76 -9.91 -7.41
C LEU A 33 -4.16 -11.25 -7.82
N ARG A 34 -2.84 -11.42 -7.71
CA ARG A 34 -2.16 -12.69 -7.97
C ARG A 34 -2.63 -13.79 -7.02
N SER A 35 -2.80 -13.46 -5.74
CA SER A 35 -3.34 -14.39 -4.73
C SER A 35 -4.78 -14.81 -5.07
N LEU A 36 -5.62 -13.85 -5.47
CA LEU A 36 -7.00 -14.11 -5.84
C LEU A 36 -7.12 -14.97 -7.11
N ALA A 37 -6.28 -14.69 -8.11
CA ALA A 37 -6.21 -15.47 -9.35
C ALA A 37 -5.75 -16.91 -9.10
N ALA A 38 -4.77 -17.13 -8.22
CA ALA A 38 -4.30 -18.46 -7.85
C ALA A 38 -5.34 -19.30 -7.07
N GLY A 39 -6.39 -18.67 -6.55
CA GLY A 39 -7.47 -19.31 -5.82
C GLY A 39 -8.66 -19.77 -6.65
N SER A 40 -8.65 -19.49 -7.96
CA SER A 40 -9.78 -19.68 -8.86
C SER A 40 -9.49 -20.87 -9.79
N ASP A 41 -9.94 -22.07 -9.40
CA ASP A 41 -9.90 -23.23 -10.30
C ASP A 41 -11.29 -23.39 -10.93
N VAL A 42 -11.33 -23.44 -12.27
CA VAL A 42 -12.54 -23.76 -13.03
C VAL A 42 -12.41 -25.22 -13.48
N ALA A 43 -13.24 -26.09 -12.92
CA ALA A 43 -13.29 -27.47 -13.35
C ALA A 43 -13.94 -27.58 -14.74
N ALA A 44 -13.68 -28.68 -15.45
CA ALA A 44 -14.14 -28.89 -16.82
C ALA A 44 -15.67 -28.93 -16.98
N ASP A 45 -16.42 -29.10 -15.88
CA ASP A 45 -17.88 -29.04 -15.80
C ASP A 45 -18.44 -27.63 -15.59
N GLY A 46 -17.57 -26.62 -15.52
CA GLY A 46 -17.94 -25.22 -15.25
C GLY A 46 -18.10 -24.88 -13.77
N THR A 47 -17.82 -25.81 -12.85
CA THR A 47 -17.81 -25.49 -11.41
C THR A 47 -16.60 -24.62 -11.07
N VAL A 48 -16.90 -23.44 -10.50
CA VAL A 48 -15.89 -22.50 -10.01
C VAL A 48 -15.63 -22.81 -8.55
N THR A 49 -14.46 -23.39 -8.23
CA THR A 49 -14.03 -23.55 -6.85
C THR A 49 -13.14 -22.38 -6.46
N ARG A 50 -13.61 -21.57 -5.51
CA ARG A 50 -12.79 -20.51 -4.90
C ARG A 50 -12.19 -21.04 -3.62
N ARG A 51 -10.86 -21.13 -3.58
CA ARG A 51 -10.14 -21.53 -2.36
C ARG A 51 -10.26 -20.41 -1.32
N PRO A 52 -10.93 -20.63 -0.17
CA PRO A 52 -11.17 -19.57 0.82
C PRO A 52 -9.86 -18.96 1.34
N LEU A 53 -8.78 -19.76 1.40
CA LEU A 53 -7.44 -19.32 1.81
C LEU A 53 -6.84 -18.26 0.87
N ALA A 54 -7.10 -18.38 -0.43
CA ALA A 54 -6.60 -17.44 -1.45
C ALA A 54 -7.39 -16.13 -1.43
N VAL A 55 -8.70 -16.20 -1.17
CA VAL A 55 -9.53 -15.01 -0.95
C VAL A 55 -9.10 -14.28 0.33
N ALA A 56 -8.83 -15.01 1.42
CA ALA A 56 -8.33 -14.43 2.66
C ALA A 56 -6.98 -13.70 2.46
N GLY A 57 -6.06 -14.29 1.68
CA GLY A 57 -4.79 -13.66 1.33
C GLY A 57 -4.96 -12.36 0.53
N ALA A 58 -5.85 -12.35 -0.46
CA ALA A 58 -6.18 -11.14 -1.22
C ALA A 58 -6.80 -10.05 -0.34
N VAL A 59 -7.77 -10.41 0.52
CA VAL A 59 -8.42 -9.48 1.46
C VAL A 59 -7.41 -8.89 2.44
N ALA A 60 -6.48 -9.70 2.97
CA ALA A 60 -5.42 -9.20 3.85
C ALA A 60 -4.51 -8.18 3.14
N CYS A 61 -4.14 -8.44 1.88
CA CYS A 61 -3.33 -7.52 1.08
C CYS A 61 -4.06 -6.18 0.84
N PHE A 62 -5.35 -6.25 0.50
CA PHE A 62 -6.21 -5.06 0.37
C PHE A 62 -6.36 -4.30 1.70
N ALA A 63 -6.55 -5.01 2.82
CA ALA A 63 -6.67 -4.39 4.12
C ALA A 63 -5.38 -3.62 4.49
N ILE A 64 -4.21 -4.18 4.21
CA ILE A 64 -2.92 -3.50 4.42
C ILE A 64 -2.84 -2.22 3.57
N ILE A 65 -3.27 -2.27 2.31
CA ILE A 65 -3.31 -1.08 1.44
C ILE A 65 -4.22 0.00 2.03
N VAL A 66 -5.43 -0.37 2.47
CA VAL A 66 -6.37 0.59 3.07
C VAL A 66 -5.79 1.21 4.34
N ILE A 67 -5.18 0.39 5.21
CA ILE A 67 -4.52 0.89 6.44
C ILE A 67 -3.40 1.86 6.08
N ALA A 68 -2.54 1.52 5.12
CA ALA A 68 -1.45 2.39 4.67
C ALA A 68 -1.97 3.73 4.10
N ILE A 69 -3.05 3.71 3.33
CA ILE A 69 -3.72 4.93 2.82
C ILE A 69 -4.24 5.78 3.97
N VAL A 70 -4.99 5.18 4.90
CA VAL A 70 -5.56 5.92 6.03
C VAL A 70 -4.47 6.52 6.89
N VAL A 71 -3.42 5.77 7.23
CA VAL A 71 -2.27 6.27 7.99
C VAL A 71 -1.57 7.40 7.24
N GLY A 72 -1.34 7.26 5.93
CA GLY A 72 -0.74 8.31 5.12
C GLY A 72 -1.56 9.60 5.09
N ILE A 73 -2.89 9.47 4.96
CA ILE A 73 -3.80 10.62 4.99
C ILE A 73 -3.80 11.28 6.37
N LEU A 74 -3.91 10.50 7.46
CA LEU A 74 -3.89 11.02 8.82
C LEU A 74 -2.55 11.70 9.14
N PHE A 75 -1.45 11.18 8.63
CA PHE A 75 -0.13 11.80 8.79
C PHE A 75 -0.03 13.13 8.05
N VAL A 76 -0.54 13.22 6.82
CA VAL A 76 -0.56 14.49 6.07
C VAL A 76 -1.53 15.50 6.69
N MET A 77 -2.63 15.03 7.27
CA MET A 77 -3.67 15.86 7.89
C MET A 77 -3.49 16.09 9.38
N SER A 78 -2.42 15.59 10.01
CA SER A 78 -2.26 15.60 11.47
C SER A 78 -2.32 17.01 12.04
N ASP A 79 -1.62 17.96 11.40
CA ASP A 79 -1.59 19.37 11.78
C ASP A 79 -2.98 20.03 11.65
N PHE A 80 -3.71 19.72 10.57
CA PHE A 80 -5.07 20.20 10.35
C PHE A 80 -6.07 19.63 11.37
N LEU A 81 -5.93 18.34 11.71
CA LEU A 81 -6.79 17.69 12.70
C LEU A 81 -6.58 18.26 14.10
N ASN A 82 -5.32 18.52 14.47
CA ASN A 82 -5.00 19.14 15.74
C ASN A 82 -5.59 20.56 15.82
N HIS A 83 -5.42 21.37 14.76
CA HIS A 83 -5.85 22.76 14.77
C HIS A 83 -7.39 22.93 14.70
N THR A 84 -8.08 22.08 13.95
CA THR A 84 -9.53 22.21 13.72
C THR A 84 -10.36 21.39 14.70
N PHE A 85 -9.86 20.23 15.14
CA PHE A 85 -10.62 19.28 15.96
C PHE A 85 -10.02 19.06 17.35
N GLY A 86 -8.82 19.58 17.64
CA GLY A 86 -8.15 19.41 18.95
C GLY A 86 -7.69 17.97 19.23
N ILE A 87 -7.54 17.16 18.18
CA ILE A 87 -7.12 15.75 18.29
C ILE A 87 -5.61 15.67 18.03
N GLU A 88 -4.82 15.36 19.06
CA GLU A 88 -3.39 15.05 18.91
C GLU A 88 -3.21 13.65 18.31
N LEU A 89 -2.93 13.61 17.00
CA LEU A 89 -2.51 12.41 16.30
C LEU A 89 -1.00 12.48 16.05
N PHE A 90 -0.27 11.68 16.84
CA PHE A 90 1.19 11.43 16.83
C PHE A 90 2.06 12.50 17.50
#